data_AF-A0A4Y2IFT6-F1
#
_entry.id   AF-A0A4Y2IFT6-F1
#
_cell.length_a   1.000
_cell.length_b   1.000
_cell.length_c   1.000
_cell.angle_alpha   90.00
_cell.angle_beta   90.00
_cell.angle_gamma   90.00
#
_symmetry.space_group_name_H-M   'P 1'
#
loop_
_entity.id
_entity.type
_entity.pdbx_description
1 polymer ?
#
loop_
_entity_poly.entity_id
_entity_poly.type
_entity_poly.pdbx_seq_one_letter_code
_entity_poly.pdbx_strand_id
1 'polypeptide(L)'
;MVCNPASIDCYFSNCEICPGFDERKEILEYETTSTFHHWVSVDRCNLETFKKSADEFVDIFCRDLKVLFRHYFIAKQQSAFMANTKESLLESEVTVLCDFSENYSFVLLDEAQSYHWNSSQATVHPFVVFFTEENTLQHYSSECLEHNNVAVHLFQQKLIDLLKFENRLNFFLFFKWLSCPVQK
;
A
#
# COMPACT_ATOMS: atom_id res chain seq x y z
N MET A 1 5.12 -6.51 22.18
CA MET A 1 3.80 -7.10 21.81
C MET A 1 3.99 -8.38 21.02
N VAL A 2 5.03 -8.48 20.20
CA VAL A 2 5.45 -9.75 19.58
C VAL A 2 6.62 -10.38 20.34
N CYS A 3 6.81 -11.69 20.20
CA CYS A 3 7.97 -12.42 20.75
C CYS A 3 9.30 -11.94 20.15
N ASN A 4 10.42 -12.28 20.78
CA ASN A 4 11.77 -12.10 20.24
C ASN A 4 12.55 -13.43 20.30
N PRO A 5 12.84 -14.08 19.16
CA PRO A 5 12.49 -13.67 17.79
C PRO A 5 10.97 -13.78 17.53
N ALA A 6 10.45 -12.89 16.67
CA ALA A 6 9.03 -12.89 16.32
C ALA A 6 8.73 -13.99 15.29
N SER A 7 7.71 -14.79 15.54
CA SER A 7 7.16 -15.73 14.55
C SER A 7 6.11 -15.04 13.66
N ILE A 8 5.70 -15.72 12.58
CA ILE A 8 4.59 -15.26 11.73
C ILE A 8 3.32 -15.09 12.57
N ASP A 9 3.02 -16.07 13.43
CA ASP A 9 1.82 -16.06 14.28
C ASP A 9 1.75 -14.85 15.21
N CYS A 10 2.90 -14.27 15.58
CA CYS A 10 2.96 -13.04 16.38
C CYS A 10 2.32 -11.85 15.65
N TYR A 11 2.52 -11.74 14.32
CA TYR A 11 1.99 -10.65 13.50
C TYR A 11 0.52 -10.87 13.10
N PHE A 12 0.07 -12.12 13.10
CA PHE A 12 -1.32 -12.48 12.76
C PHE A 12 -2.24 -12.58 13.97
N SER A 13 -1.73 -12.33 15.18
CA SER A 13 -2.44 -12.47 16.45
C SER A 13 -2.88 -13.91 16.77
N ASN A 14 -2.12 -14.89 16.29
CA ASN A 14 -2.35 -16.33 16.53
C ASN A 14 -1.32 -16.94 17.51
N CYS A 15 -0.39 -16.13 18.04
CA CYS A 15 0.65 -16.61 18.93
C CYS A 15 0.14 -16.74 20.37
N GLU A 16 0.21 -17.94 20.93
CA GLU A 16 -0.19 -18.24 22.32
C GLU A 16 0.79 -17.69 23.37
N ILE A 17 2.01 -17.36 22.97
CA ILE A 17 3.10 -16.93 23.87
C ILE A 17 3.18 -15.39 23.94
N CYS A 18 2.68 -14.70 22.92
CA CYS A 18 2.73 -13.25 22.89
C CYS A 18 1.90 -12.69 24.05
N PRO A 19 2.36 -11.62 24.72
CA PRO A 19 1.54 -10.88 25.68
C PRO A 19 0.29 -10.23 25.07
N GLY A 20 0.07 -10.42 23.75
CA GLY A 20 -1.11 -9.97 23.03
C GLY A 20 -1.29 -8.46 23.04
N PHE A 21 -2.50 -8.06 22.62
CA PHE A 21 -2.96 -6.68 22.64
C PHE A 21 -4.09 -6.47 23.67
N ASP A 22 -4.70 -7.55 24.17
CA ASP A 22 -5.92 -7.50 24.98
C ASP A 22 -5.60 -7.27 26.48
N GLU A 23 -4.40 -7.59 26.96
CA GLU A 23 -4.01 -7.51 28.38
C GLU A 23 -3.46 -6.14 28.82
N ARG A 24 -3.57 -5.09 28.00
CA ARG A 24 -2.78 -3.86 28.19
C ARG A 24 -3.61 -2.61 28.46
N LYS A 25 -4.84 -2.76 28.98
CA LYS A 25 -5.62 -1.64 29.55
C LYS A 25 -4.83 -0.85 30.61
N GLU A 26 -3.86 -1.49 31.27
CA GLU A 26 -3.06 -0.91 32.35
C GLU A 26 -1.89 -0.02 31.90
N ILE A 27 -1.44 -0.11 30.64
CA ILE A 27 -0.23 0.64 30.17
C ILE A 27 -0.50 2.12 29.91
N LEU A 28 -1.75 2.46 29.67
CA LEU A 28 -2.15 3.79 29.29
C LEU A 28 -2.94 4.35 30.48
N GLU A 29 -2.35 5.31 31.18
CA GLU A 29 -3.09 6.14 32.14
C GLU A 29 -4.06 7.00 31.34
N TYR A 30 -5.35 6.67 31.37
CA TYR A 30 -6.35 7.41 30.60
C TYR A 30 -7.08 8.42 31.48
N GLU A 31 -7.33 9.61 30.90
CA GLU A 31 -8.46 10.44 31.31
C GLU A 31 -9.78 9.68 31.07
N THR A 32 -10.85 10.02 31.80
CA THR A 32 -12.16 9.34 31.66
C THR A 32 -12.72 9.34 30.24
N THR A 33 -12.31 10.32 29.43
CA THR A 33 -12.66 10.40 28.01
C THR A 33 -11.47 10.80 27.15
N SER A 34 -11.29 10.15 26.00
CA SER A 34 -10.23 10.45 25.04
C SER A 34 -10.83 11.01 23.76
N THR A 35 -10.19 12.07 23.23
CA THR A 35 -10.54 12.64 21.92
C THR A 35 -9.43 12.33 20.93
N PHE A 36 -9.76 11.72 19.79
CA PHE A 36 -8.78 11.27 18.80
C PHE A 36 -9.36 11.30 17.38
N HIS A 37 -8.48 11.30 16.38
CA HIS A 37 -8.87 11.19 14.97
C HIS A 37 -8.76 9.75 14.49
N HIS A 38 -9.73 9.28 13.72
CA HIS A 38 -9.77 7.92 13.21
C HIS A 38 -10.32 7.88 11.79
N TRP A 39 -9.74 7.02 10.95
CA TRP A 39 -10.17 6.83 9.58
C TRP A 39 -11.36 5.89 9.51
N VAL A 40 -12.48 6.33 8.93
CA VAL A 40 -13.70 5.54 8.77
C VAL A 40 -13.97 5.31 7.29
N SER A 41 -14.20 4.05 6.90
CA SER A 41 -14.55 3.66 5.52
C SER A 41 -15.96 3.08 5.47
N VAL A 42 -16.94 3.93 5.19
CA VAL A 42 -18.33 3.53 4.90
C VAL A 42 -18.65 3.56 3.41
N ASP A 43 -17.91 4.35 2.61
CA ASP A 43 -17.94 4.38 1.13
C ASP A 43 -16.70 5.11 0.57
N ARG A 44 -16.35 6.22 1.23
CA ARG A 44 -15.07 6.95 1.11
C ARG A 44 -14.36 6.88 2.46
N CYS A 45 -13.02 6.95 2.46
CA CYS A 45 -12.23 7.02 3.67
C CYS A 45 -12.20 8.48 4.18
N ASN A 46 -12.78 8.74 5.35
CA ASN A 46 -12.80 10.06 5.97
C ASN A 46 -12.07 10.04 7.31
N LEU A 47 -11.38 11.14 7.64
CA LEU A 47 -10.80 11.33 8.97
C LEU A 47 -11.85 11.98 9.87
N GLU A 48 -12.36 11.21 10.82
CA GLU A 48 -13.36 11.68 11.77
C GLU A 48 -12.75 11.91 13.15
N THR A 49 -13.33 12.85 13.91
CA THR A 49 -12.95 13.10 15.31
C THR A 49 -13.90 12.35 16.22
N PHE A 50 -13.37 11.45 17.02
CA PHE A 50 -14.11 10.70 18.03
C PHE A 50 -13.81 11.23 19.42
N LYS A 51 -14.85 11.26 20.26
CA LYS A 51 -14.75 11.44 21.71
C LYS A 51 -15.38 10.21 22.36
N LYS A 52 -14.55 9.38 22.98
CA LYS A 52 -14.94 8.07 23.52
C LYS A 52 -14.47 7.92 24.96
N SER A 53 -15.04 6.96 25.67
CA SER A 53 -14.50 6.56 26.98
C SER A 53 -13.09 5.98 26.81
N ALA A 54 -12.32 5.96 27.90
CA ALA A 54 -11.00 5.33 27.93
C ALA A 54 -11.07 3.89 27.40
N ASP A 55 -12.00 3.08 27.92
CA ASP A 55 -12.19 1.68 27.53
C ASP A 55 -12.45 1.52 26.02
N GLU A 56 -13.40 2.28 25.48
CA GLU A 56 -13.70 2.24 24.04
C GLU A 56 -12.50 2.65 23.19
N PHE A 57 -11.71 3.63 23.64
CA PHE A 57 -10.49 4.02 22.95
C PHE A 57 -9.45 2.88 22.95
N VAL A 58 -9.26 2.19 24.08
CA VAL A 58 -8.32 1.04 24.16
C VAL A 58 -8.74 -0.04 23.18
N ASP A 59 -10.02 -0.37 23.15
CA ASP A 59 -10.55 -1.43 22.29
C ASP A 59 -10.33 -1.10 20.81
N ILE A 60 -10.59 0.15 20.41
CA ILE A 60 -10.34 0.66 19.05
C ILE A 60 -8.84 0.62 18.73
N PHE A 61 -8.01 1.13 19.64
CA PHE A 61 -6.56 1.17 19.46
C PHE A 61 -5.96 -0.23 19.30
N CYS A 62 -6.29 -1.16 20.20
CA CYS A 62 -5.80 -2.53 20.16
C CYS A 62 -6.28 -3.28 18.91
N ARG A 63 -7.52 -3.07 18.48
CA ARG A 63 -8.04 -3.59 17.21
C ARG A 63 -7.22 -3.10 16.02
N ASP A 64 -7.03 -1.79 15.90
CA ASP A 64 -6.31 -1.20 14.77
C ASP A 64 -4.83 -1.60 14.77
N LEU A 65 -4.25 -1.78 15.95
CA LEU A 65 -2.88 -2.24 16.12
C LEU A 65 -2.70 -3.69 15.62
N LYS A 66 -3.64 -4.59 15.91
CA LYS A 66 -3.64 -5.96 15.34
C LYS A 66 -3.61 -5.93 13.81
N VAL A 67 -4.40 -5.04 13.21
CA VAL A 67 -4.47 -4.83 11.76
C VAL A 67 -3.14 -4.29 11.22
N LEU A 68 -2.57 -3.28 11.89
CA LEU A 68 -1.29 -2.68 11.51
C LEU A 68 -0.13 -3.68 11.54
N PHE A 69 -0.04 -4.52 12.58
CA PHE A 69 1.02 -5.53 12.71
C PHE A 69 1.00 -6.54 11.56
N ARG A 70 -0.20 -6.99 11.17
CA ARG A 70 -0.37 -7.88 10.01
C ARG A 70 0.08 -7.19 8.73
N HIS A 71 -0.36 -5.96 8.50
CA HIS A 71 0.01 -5.18 7.33
C HIS A 71 1.53 -4.97 7.27
N TYR A 72 2.15 -4.59 8.39
CA TYR A 72 3.60 -4.40 8.49
C TYR A 72 4.37 -5.67 8.09
N PHE A 73 3.97 -6.83 8.61
CA PHE A 73 4.61 -8.09 8.24
C PHE A 73 4.48 -8.38 6.75
N ILE A 74 3.25 -8.31 6.19
CA ILE A 74 3.00 -8.56 4.78
C ILE A 74 3.82 -7.62 3.90
N ALA A 75 3.80 -6.31 4.19
CA ALA A 75 4.55 -5.31 3.44
C ALA A 75 6.06 -5.59 3.47
N LYS A 76 6.60 -5.98 4.63
CA LYS A 76 8.02 -6.36 4.77
C LYS A 76 8.36 -7.61 3.95
N GLN A 77 7.53 -8.64 4.01
CA GLN A 77 7.75 -9.87 3.24
C GLN A 77 7.62 -9.64 1.73
N GLN A 78 6.64 -8.85 1.29
CA GLN A 78 6.47 -8.47 -0.11
C GLN A 78 7.67 -7.67 -0.63
N SER A 79 8.18 -6.71 0.17
CA SER A 79 9.35 -5.92 -0.18
C SER A 79 10.60 -6.81 -0.32
N ALA A 80 10.84 -7.70 0.63
CA ALA A 80 11.98 -8.63 0.60
C ALA A 80 11.88 -9.60 -0.60
N PHE A 81 10.70 -10.14 -0.86
CA PHE A 81 10.47 -11.01 -2.02
C PHE A 81 10.73 -10.26 -3.33
N MET A 82 10.20 -9.05 -3.48
CA MET A 82 10.42 -8.24 -4.68
C MET A 82 11.91 -7.89 -4.88
N ALA A 83 12.63 -7.55 -3.81
CA ALA A 83 14.07 -7.29 -3.89
C ALA A 83 14.83 -8.52 -4.40
N ASN A 84 14.56 -9.69 -3.80
CA ASN A 84 15.18 -10.95 -4.21
C ASN A 84 14.81 -11.34 -5.65
N THR A 85 13.56 -11.17 -6.07
CA THR A 85 13.12 -11.46 -7.45
C THR A 85 13.84 -10.56 -8.46
N LYS A 86 14.05 -9.27 -8.15
CA LYS A 86 14.79 -8.36 -9.04
C LYS A 86 16.27 -8.74 -9.16
N GLU A 87 16.89 -9.17 -8.06
CA GLU A 87 18.30 -9.58 -8.06
C GLU A 87 18.54 -10.92 -8.75
N SER A 88 17.53 -11.80 -8.79
CA SER A 88 17.63 -13.14 -9.39
C SER A 88 16.93 -13.27 -10.74
N LEU A 89 16.57 -12.14 -11.38
CA LEU A 89 15.80 -12.10 -12.60
C LEU A 89 16.60 -12.63 -13.79
N LEU A 90 16.12 -13.69 -14.44
CA LEU A 90 16.75 -14.24 -15.63
C LEU A 90 16.46 -13.36 -16.86
N GLU A 91 17.29 -13.46 -17.91
CA GLU A 91 17.04 -12.74 -19.18
C GLU A 91 15.73 -13.16 -19.85
N SER A 92 15.24 -14.37 -19.56
CA SER A 92 13.93 -14.85 -20.00
C SER A 92 12.80 -14.46 -19.04
N GLU A 93 13.00 -13.52 -18.13
CA GLU A 93 12.02 -13.15 -17.12
C GLU A 93 11.86 -11.64 -17.03
N VAL A 94 10.62 -11.23 -16.78
CA VAL A 94 10.28 -9.81 -16.63
C VAL A 94 9.41 -9.65 -15.39
N THR A 95 9.76 -8.65 -14.59
CA THR A 95 9.01 -8.26 -13.40
C THR A 95 8.31 -6.94 -13.65
N VAL A 96 6.98 -6.92 -13.54
CA VAL A 96 6.19 -5.69 -13.69
C VAL A 96 5.69 -5.26 -12.32
N LEU A 97 6.12 -4.09 -11.88
CA LEU A 97 5.61 -3.43 -10.68
C LEU A 97 4.56 -2.40 -11.09
N CYS A 98 3.34 -2.54 -10.57
CA CYS A 98 2.26 -1.58 -10.77
C CYS A 98 1.81 -1.01 -9.42
N ASP A 99 1.45 0.27 -9.41
CA ASP A 99 0.70 0.89 -8.31
C ASP A 99 -0.70 1.31 -8.77
N PHE A 100 -1.55 1.70 -7.83
CA PHE A 100 -2.83 2.31 -8.16
C PHE A 100 -2.61 3.64 -8.91
N SER A 101 -3.51 3.94 -9.84
CA SER A 101 -3.52 5.23 -10.52
C SER A 101 -3.88 6.34 -9.51
N GLU A 102 -3.01 7.31 -9.32
CA GLU A 102 -3.24 8.45 -8.41
C GLU A 102 -3.59 9.70 -9.21
N ASN A 103 -4.54 10.49 -8.72
CA ASN A 103 -4.85 11.80 -9.31
C ASN A 103 -3.94 12.85 -8.68
N TYR A 104 -3.06 13.44 -9.48
CA TYR A 104 -2.24 14.57 -9.12
C TYR A 104 -2.92 15.87 -9.53
N SER A 105 -3.19 16.74 -8.56
CA SER A 105 -3.64 18.11 -8.84
C SER A 105 -2.43 19.01 -9.05
N PHE A 106 -2.39 19.73 -10.16
CA PHE A 106 -1.36 20.74 -10.39
C PHE A 106 -1.67 21.96 -9.54
N VAL A 107 -1.07 22.03 -8.35
CA VAL A 107 -1.15 23.19 -7.46
C VAL A 107 0.12 24.00 -7.63
N LEU A 108 0.01 25.19 -8.22
CA LEU A 108 1.06 26.20 -8.24
C LEU A 108 1.26 26.73 -6.80
N LEU A 109 2.51 26.99 -6.44
CA LEU A 109 2.86 27.37 -5.06
C LEU A 109 2.37 28.77 -4.66
N ASP A 110 1.95 29.61 -5.61
CA ASP A 110 1.49 31.01 -5.44
C ASP A 110 0.10 31.26 -6.08
N GLU A 111 -0.82 30.30 -5.99
CA GLU A 111 -2.18 30.47 -6.53
C GLU A 111 -3.00 31.47 -5.71
N ALA A 112 -3.69 32.39 -6.40
CA ALA A 112 -4.76 33.16 -5.79
C ALA A 112 -5.84 32.18 -5.25
N GLN A 113 -6.42 32.46 -4.08
CA GLN A 113 -7.38 31.57 -3.41
C GLN A 113 -8.57 31.15 -4.29
N SER A 114 -8.96 31.98 -5.27
CA SER A 114 -10.03 31.69 -6.23
C SER A 114 -9.66 30.65 -7.29
N TYR A 115 -8.37 30.36 -7.49
CA TYR A 115 -7.88 29.37 -8.45
C TYR A 115 -7.91 27.93 -7.90
N HIS A 116 -8.18 27.76 -6.61
CA HIS A 116 -8.27 26.45 -5.94
C HIS A 116 -9.30 25.49 -6.58
N TRP A 117 -10.29 26.02 -7.30
CA TRP A 117 -11.32 25.24 -8.01
C TRP A 117 -11.06 25.05 -9.52
N ASN A 118 -9.92 25.55 -10.02
CA ASN A 118 -9.59 25.57 -11.44
C ASN A 118 -8.29 24.81 -11.78
N SER A 119 -7.69 24.14 -10.79
CA SER A 119 -6.49 23.35 -11.01
C SER A 119 -6.81 22.14 -11.89
N SER A 120 -6.04 22.00 -12.96
CA SER A 120 -6.08 20.78 -13.78
C SER A 120 -5.58 19.60 -12.94
N GLN A 121 -6.12 18.43 -13.20
CA GLN A 121 -5.65 17.18 -12.61
C GLN A 121 -5.08 16.29 -13.71
N ALA A 122 -4.01 15.57 -13.40
CA ALA A 122 -3.53 14.46 -14.20
C ALA A 122 -3.55 13.20 -13.33
N THR A 123 -4.14 12.14 -13.83
CA THR A 123 -3.99 10.82 -13.21
C THR A 123 -2.63 10.27 -13.63
N VAL A 124 -1.81 9.79 -12.72
CA VAL A 124 -0.54 9.10 -13.01
C VAL A 124 -0.76 7.63 -12.70
N HIS A 125 -0.56 6.74 -13.69
CA HIS A 125 -0.58 5.29 -13.46
C HIS A 125 0.86 4.74 -13.53
N PRO A 126 1.57 4.66 -12.40
CA PRO A 126 2.94 4.22 -12.39
C PRO A 126 2.98 2.70 -12.60
N PHE A 127 3.62 2.29 -13.70
CA PHE A 127 4.13 0.95 -13.85
C PHE A 127 5.60 1.00 -14.20
N VAL A 128 6.38 0.10 -13.61
CA VAL A 128 7.81 -0.06 -13.85
C VAL A 128 8.04 -1.51 -14.25
N VAL A 129 8.59 -1.70 -15.44
CA VAL A 129 8.98 -3.00 -15.97
C VAL A 129 10.47 -3.19 -15.68
N PHE A 130 10.83 -4.24 -14.96
CA PHE A 130 12.20 -4.67 -14.70
C PHE A 130 12.53 -5.88 -15.58
N PHE A 131 13.69 -5.84 -16.23
CA PHE A 131 14.20 -6.92 -17.08
C PHE A 131 15.72 -6.96 -16.98
N THR A 132 16.32 -8.07 -17.39
CA THR A 132 17.79 -8.23 -17.39
C THR A 132 18.28 -8.20 -18.84
N GLU A 133 19.29 -7.37 -19.11
CA GLU A 133 20.00 -7.30 -20.39
C GLU A 133 21.50 -7.41 -20.11
N GLU A 134 22.19 -8.37 -20.74
CA GLU A 134 23.62 -8.66 -20.52
C GLU A 134 23.97 -8.87 -19.03
N ASN A 135 23.14 -9.63 -18.30
CA ASN A 135 23.23 -9.81 -16.83
C ASN A 135 23.14 -8.52 -15.99
N THR A 136 22.64 -7.41 -16.56
CA THR A 136 22.42 -6.16 -15.84
C THR A 136 20.93 -5.86 -15.71
N LEU A 137 20.47 -5.54 -14.50
CA LEU A 137 19.07 -5.16 -14.24
C LEU A 137 18.77 -3.79 -14.86
N GLN A 138 17.78 -3.74 -15.74
CA GLN A 138 17.26 -2.55 -16.40
C GLN A 138 15.82 -2.26 -15.96
N HIS A 139 15.34 -1.05 -16.23
CA HIS A 139 13.96 -0.66 -15.96
C HIS A 139 13.36 0.29 -17.00
N TYR A 140 12.04 0.21 -17.20
CA TYR A 140 11.25 1.10 -18.06
C TYR A 140 9.99 1.58 -17.34
N SER A 141 9.63 2.86 -17.49
CA SER A 141 8.38 3.45 -16.98
C SER A 141 7.62 4.19 -18.07
N SER A 142 6.28 4.22 -17.98
CA SER A 142 5.44 4.91 -18.96
C SER A 142 5.26 6.40 -18.66
N GLU A 143 5.34 7.22 -19.71
CA GLU A 143 5.18 8.68 -19.68
C GLU A 143 3.85 9.13 -20.31
N CYS A 144 2.72 8.48 -20.00
CA CYS A 144 1.43 9.00 -20.43
C CYS A 144 0.90 10.08 -19.46
N LEU A 145 0.11 11.01 -19.98
CA LEU A 145 -0.57 12.06 -19.20
C LEU A 145 -2.10 11.96 -19.28
N GLU A 146 -2.63 11.10 -20.17
CA GLU A 146 -4.05 10.83 -20.31
C GLU A 146 -4.39 9.47 -19.69
N HIS A 147 -5.18 9.48 -18.62
CA HIS A 147 -5.30 8.33 -17.73
C HIS A 147 -6.75 8.14 -17.24
N ASN A 148 -7.69 8.08 -18.18
CA ASN A 148 -9.05 7.60 -17.92
C ASN A 148 -9.08 6.05 -17.87
N ASN A 149 -10.23 5.47 -17.48
CA ASN A 149 -10.39 4.00 -17.45
C ASN A 149 -10.05 3.32 -18.79
N VAL A 150 -10.24 4.03 -19.91
CA VAL A 150 -9.87 3.54 -21.25
C VAL A 150 -8.35 3.48 -21.40
N ALA A 151 -7.62 4.52 -20.99
CA ALA A 151 -6.17 4.55 -21.03
C ALA A 151 -5.53 3.46 -20.14
N VAL A 152 -6.03 3.27 -18.91
CA VAL A 152 -5.56 2.18 -18.03
C VAL A 152 -5.80 0.81 -18.69
N HIS A 153 -6.99 0.60 -19.25
CA HIS A 153 -7.31 -0.63 -19.97
C HIS A 153 -6.39 -0.84 -21.18
N LEU A 154 -6.09 0.23 -21.94
CA LEU A 154 -5.19 0.19 -23.09
C LEU A 154 -3.73 -0.05 -22.67
N PHE A 155 -3.25 0.49 -21.55
CA PHE A 155 -1.91 0.17 -21.04
C PHE A 155 -1.82 -1.28 -20.61
N GLN A 156 -2.83 -1.79 -19.91
CA GLN A 156 -2.90 -3.20 -19.55
C GLN A 156 -2.96 -4.09 -20.79
N GLN A 157 -3.77 -3.73 -21.80
CA GLN A 157 -3.81 -4.45 -23.08
C GLN A 157 -2.47 -4.41 -23.81
N LYS A 158 -1.85 -3.24 -23.97
CA LYS A 158 -0.55 -3.10 -24.63
C LYS A 158 0.56 -3.85 -23.89
N LEU A 159 0.55 -3.79 -22.56
CA LEU A 159 1.43 -4.60 -21.73
C LEU A 159 1.17 -6.07 -22.05
N ILE A 160 -0.06 -6.57 -21.89
CA ILE A 160 -0.42 -7.96 -22.19
C ILE A 160 -0.02 -8.37 -23.62
N ASP A 161 -0.16 -7.49 -24.61
CA ASP A 161 0.22 -7.77 -26.00
C ASP A 161 1.74 -7.83 -26.18
N LEU A 162 2.51 -6.94 -25.53
CA LEU A 162 3.97 -7.06 -25.42
C LEU A 162 4.36 -8.39 -24.75
N LEU A 163 3.70 -8.73 -23.64
CA LEU A 163 3.96 -9.95 -22.90
C LEU A 163 3.59 -11.21 -23.71
N LYS A 164 2.52 -11.17 -24.54
CA LYS A 164 2.07 -12.29 -25.40
C LYS A 164 2.93 -12.47 -26.65
N PHE A 165 3.48 -11.39 -27.20
CA PHE A 165 4.36 -11.45 -28.36
C PHE A 165 5.64 -12.23 -28.04
N GLU A 166 6.11 -12.12 -26.80
CA GLU A 166 7.32 -12.76 -26.30
C GLU A 166 6.99 -14.04 -25.53
N ASN A 167 6.46 -15.04 -26.23
CA ASN A 167 6.08 -16.38 -25.73
C ASN A 167 7.21 -17.21 -25.03
N ARG A 168 8.36 -16.59 -24.76
CA ARG A 168 9.54 -17.16 -24.10
C ARG A 168 9.80 -16.56 -22.72
N LEU A 169 9.03 -15.55 -22.28
CA LEU A 169 9.26 -14.86 -21.02
C LEU A 169 8.31 -15.36 -19.92
N ASN A 170 8.84 -15.63 -18.72
CA ASN A 170 8.01 -15.80 -17.52
C ASN A 170 7.79 -14.44 -16.84
N PHE A 171 6.57 -14.20 -16.37
CA PHE A 171 6.16 -12.90 -15.86
C PHE A 171 5.82 -12.94 -14.37
N PHE A 172 6.35 -11.97 -13.63
CA PHE A 172 5.99 -11.71 -12.24
C PHE A 172 5.30 -10.35 -12.13
N LEU A 173 3.99 -10.37 -11.85
CA LEU A 173 3.20 -9.15 -11.65
C LEU A 173 3.11 -8.83 -10.17
N PHE A 174 3.62 -7.67 -9.76
CA PHE A 174 3.52 -7.17 -8.40
C PHE A 174 2.63 -5.94 -8.36
N PHE A 175 1.57 -6.01 -7.54
CA PHE A 175 0.83 -4.84 -7.12
C PHE A 175 1.36 -4.37 -5.77
N LYS A 176 1.77 -3.11 -5.70
CA LYS A 176 2.12 -2.51 -4.42
C LYS A 176 0.81 -2.28 -3.64
N TRP A 177 0.57 -3.10 -2.62
CA TRP A 177 -0.54 -2.89 -1.71
C TRP A 177 -0.18 -1.78 -0.71
N LEU A 178 -0.24 -0.52 -1.15
CA LEU A 178 -0.24 0.65 -0.25
C LEU A 178 -1.63 0.96 0.30
N SER A 179 -2.51 -0.03 0.39
CA SER A 179 -3.79 0.16 1.05
C SER A 179 -3.52 0.37 2.54
N CYS A 180 -3.78 1.60 3.02
CA CYS A 180 -4.14 1.85 4.41
C CYS A 180 -5.05 0.70 4.84
N PRO A 181 -4.76 -0.02 5.93
CA PRO A 181 -5.46 -1.24 6.23
C PRO A 181 -6.82 -0.87 6.84
N VAL A 182 -7.73 -0.40 6.00
CA VAL A 182 -9.12 -0.17 6.37
C VAL A 182 -9.87 -1.39 5.89
N GLN A 183 -10.10 -2.31 6.83
CA GLN A 183 -10.85 -3.53 6.61
C GLN A 183 -12.29 -3.19 6.18
N LYS A 184 -12.81 -3.96 5.22
CA LYS A 184 -14.25 -4.19 5.06
C LYS A 184 -14.77 -4.99 6.24
#